data_AF-A0A2X0RE24-F1
#
_entry.id   AF-A0A2X0RE24-F1
#
_cell.length_a   1.000
_cell.length_b   1.000
_cell.length_c   1.000
_cell.angle_alpha   90.00
_cell.angle_beta   90.00
_cell.angle_gamma   90.00
#
_symmetry.space_group_name_H-M   'P 1'
#
loop_
_entity.id
_entity.type
_entity.pdbx_description
1 polymer ?
#
loop_
_entity_poly.entity_id
_entity_poly.type
_entity_poly.pdbx_seq_one_letter_code
_entity_poly.pdbx_strand_id
1 'polypeptide(L)'
;MIKIDTSKESRWRKVYGVFLIAATIMILLLIGGELFAFIDIDKPPYDWIINTMIFFFTVDYLLRLKRAKKKWKFIKNNIYDLIAILPFSFYFLS
;
A
#
# COMPACT_ATOMS: atom_id res chain seq x y z
N MET A 1 -3.54 -21.63 19.47
CA MET A 1 -3.91 -21.38 18.07
C MET A 1 -5.27 -20.69 18.09
N ILE A 2 -5.32 -19.37 17.89
CA ILE A 2 -6.60 -18.64 17.89
C ILE A 2 -7.30 -18.99 16.58
N LYS A 3 -8.36 -19.79 16.64
CA LYS A 3 -9.31 -19.97 15.54
C LYS A 3 -10.02 -18.63 15.36
N ILE A 4 -9.55 -17.85 14.39
CA ILE A 4 -10.33 -16.72 13.87
C ILE A 4 -11.42 -17.37 13.03
N ASP A 5 -12.66 -17.25 13.47
CA ASP A 5 -13.83 -17.68 12.72
C ASP A 5 -13.90 -16.91 11.39
N THR A 6 -13.64 -17.63 10.29
CA THR A 6 -13.64 -17.10 8.92
C THR A 6 -15.04 -17.11 8.29
N SER A 7 -16.09 -17.52 9.00
CA SER A 7 -17.43 -17.73 8.41
C SER A 7 -18.26 -16.45 8.17
N LYS A 8 -17.87 -15.31 8.75
CA LYS A 8 -18.64 -14.06 8.64
C LYS A 8 -17.86 -12.98 7.89
N GLU A 9 -17.93 -13.00 6.56
CA GLU A 9 -17.44 -11.92 5.67
C GLU A 9 -18.15 -10.60 5.98
N SER A 10 -17.59 -9.84 6.92
CA SER A 10 -18.04 -8.49 7.26
C SER A 10 -18.01 -7.63 5.99
N ARG A 11 -19.11 -6.91 5.72
CA ARG A 11 -19.23 -5.98 4.56
C ARG A 11 -18.01 -5.06 4.43
N TRP A 12 -17.42 -4.66 5.55
CA TRP A 12 -16.23 -3.82 5.61
C TRP A 12 -14.98 -4.48 5.03
N ARG A 13 -14.82 -5.80 5.16
CA ARG A 13 -13.67 -6.51 4.55
C ARG A 13 -13.76 -6.51 3.03
N LYS A 14 -14.97 -6.68 2.48
CA LYS A 14 -15.19 -6.61 1.03
C LYS A 14 -14.89 -5.22 0.48
N VAL A 15 -15.40 -4.17 1.13
CA VAL A 15 -15.13 -2.77 0.74
C VAL A 15 -13.64 -2.47 0.81
N TYR A 16 -12.98 -2.89 1.90
CA TYR A 16 -11.54 -2.73 2.06
C TYR A 16 -10.74 -3.48 0.99
N GLY A 17 -11.14 -4.70 0.64
CA GLY A 17 -10.52 -5.46 -0.44
C GLY A 17 -10.67 -4.81 -1.81
N VAL A 18 -11.87 -4.30 -2.13
CA VAL A 18 -12.10 -3.54 -3.38
C VAL A 18 -11.24 -2.27 -3.41
N PHE A 19 -11.17 -1.54 -2.29
CA PHE A 19 -10.31 -0.36 -2.17
C PHE A 19 -8.83 -0.70 -2.44
N LEU A 20 -8.32 -1.77 -1.83
CA LEU A 20 -6.94 -2.23 -2.06
C LEU A 20 -6.68 -2.54 -3.53
N ILE A 21 -7.56 -3.31 -4.18
CA ILE A 21 -7.40 -3.67 -5.60
C ILE A 21 -7.43 -2.41 -6.48
N ALA A 22 -8.37 -1.51 -6.26
CA ALA A 22 -8.47 -0.26 -7.00
C ALA A 22 -7.20 0.60 -6.81
N ALA A 23 -6.70 0.70 -5.58
CA ALA A 23 -5.48 1.41 -5.26
C ALA A 23 -4.25 0.82 -5.97
N THR A 24 -4.12 -0.51 -5.98
CA THR A 24 -3.04 -1.20 -6.69
C THR A 24 -3.10 -0.94 -8.20
N ILE A 25 -4.28 -1.06 -8.83
CA ILE A 25 -4.45 -0.79 -10.26
C ILE A 25 -4.05 0.65 -10.58
N MET A 26 -4.49 1.60 -9.76
CA MET A 26 -4.19 3.01 -9.94
C MET A 26 -2.69 3.31 -9.85
N ILE A 27 -1.97 2.72 -8.89
CA ILE A 27 -0.49 2.85 -8.81
C ILE A 27 0.18 2.25 -10.06
N LEU A 28 -0.27 1.07 -10.53
CA LEU A 28 0.27 0.45 -11.73
C LEU A 28 0.06 1.31 -12.99
N LEU A 29 -1.09 1.97 -13.11
CA LEU A 29 -1.36 2.90 -14.20
C LEU A 29 -0.48 4.15 -14.14
N LEU A 30 -0.24 4.70 -12.94
CA LEU A 30 0.64 5.86 -12.77
C LEU A 30 2.09 5.51 -13.13
N ILE A 31 2.61 4.38 -12.63
CA ILE A 31 3.94 3.91 -12.96
C ILE A 31 4.05 3.63 -14.47
N GLY A 32 3.05 2.99 -15.07
CA GLY A 32 3.02 2.76 -16.51
C GLY A 32 3.03 4.06 -17.32
N GLY A 33 2.24 5.05 -16.90
CA GLY A 33 2.19 6.36 -17.53
C GLY A 33 3.54 7.08 -17.50
N GLU A 34 4.24 7.04 -16.37
CA GLU A 34 5.61 7.57 -16.23
C GLU A 34 6.60 6.86 -17.16
N LEU A 35 6.57 5.51 -17.20
CA LEU A 35 7.48 4.71 -18.03
C LEU A 35 7.32 4.98 -19.52
N PHE A 36 6.11 5.31 -19.98
CA PHE A 36 5.84 5.70 -21.36
C PHE A 36 5.94 7.21 -21.61
N ALA A 37 6.40 7.98 -20.61
CA ALA A 37 6.53 9.44 -20.65
C ALA A 37 5.22 10.18 -21.00
N PHE A 38 4.07 9.59 -20.65
CA PHE A 38 2.75 10.20 -20.85
C PHE A 38 2.37 11.17 -19.73
N ILE A 39 2.87 10.92 -18.53
CA ILE A 39 2.67 11.75 -17.34
C ILE A 39 4.01 11.95 -16.65
N ASP A 40 4.03 12.92 -15.74
CA ASP A 40 5.13 13.19 -14.82
C ASP A 40 4.57 13.00 -13.40
N ILE A 41 4.90 11.88 -12.77
CA ILE A 41 4.34 11.49 -11.47
C ILE A 41 4.82 12.37 -10.31
N ASP A 42 5.90 13.13 -10.52
CA ASP A 42 6.44 14.07 -9.54
C ASP A 42 5.74 15.44 -9.59
N LYS A 43 4.77 15.61 -10.51
CA LYS A 43 3.96 16.82 -10.64
C LYS A 43 2.52 16.65 -10.16
N PRO A 44 1.90 17.73 -9.64
CA PRO A 44 0.47 17.74 -9.39
C PRO A 44 -0.35 17.46 -10.66
N PRO A 45 -1.44 16.69 -10.56
CA PRO A 45 -2.04 16.16 -9.32
C PRO A 45 -1.51 14.77 -8.89
N TYR A 46 -0.58 14.17 -9.65
CA TYR A 46 -0.15 12.78 -9.48
C TYR A 46 0.68 12.58 -8.20
N ASP A 47 1.54 13.54 -7.88
CA ASP A 47 2.34 13.54 -6.66
C ASP A 47 1.45 13.47 -5.40
N TRP A 48 0.37 14.25 -5.35
CA TRP A 48 -0.57 14.27 -4.24
C TRP A 48 -1.30 12.94 -4.10
N ILE A 49 -1.67 12.34 -5.23
CA ILE A 49 -2.32 11.04 -5.27
C ILE A 49 -1.39 9.96 -4.69
N ILE A 50 -0.15 9.88 -5.18
CA ILE A 50 0.83 8.88 -4.75
C ILE A 50 1.16 9.07 -3.27
N ASN A 51 1.46 10.30 -2.85
CA ASN A 51 1.78 10.61 -1.46
C ASN A 51 0.63 10.25 -0.51
N THR A 52 -0.61 10.52 -0.92
CA THR A 52 -1.81 10.14 -0.15
C THR A 52 -1.91 8.62 -0.01
N MET A 53 -1.71 7.87 -1.10
CA MET A 53 -1.75 6.40 -1.07
C MET A 53 -0.66 5.80 -0.18
N ILE A 54 0.58 6.28 -0.33
CA ILE A 54 1.71 5.86 0.52
C ILE A 54 1.39 6.13 1.98
N PHE A 55 0.83 7.31 2.31
CA PHE A 55 0.42 7.64 3.68
C PHE A 55 -0.63 6.66 4.21
N PHE A 56 -1.70 6.37 3.45
CA PHE A 56 -2.73 5.42 3.85
C PHE A 56 -2.17 4.02 4.10
N PHE A 57 -1.34 3.49 3.18
CA PHE A 57 -0.72 2.18 3.34
C PHE A 57 0.29 2.14 4.49
N THR A 58 1.01 3.23 4.74
CA THR A 58 1.91 3.36 5.88
C THR A 58 1.15 3.26 7.20
N VAL A 59 0.07 4.03 7.35
CA VAL A 59 -0.76 4.00 8.56
C VAL A 59 -1.35 2.61 8.78
N ASP A 60 -1.90 2.01 7.72
CA ASP A 60 -2.48 0.66 7.80
C ASP A 60 -1.43 -0.40 8.19
N TYR A 61 -0.24 -0.35 7.58
CA TYR A 61 0.88 -1.24 7.94
C TYR A 61 1.28 -1.08 9.41
N LEU A 62 1.42 0.16 9.89
CA LEU A 62 1.77 0.45 11.29
C LEU A 62 0.69 -0.05 12.26
N LEU A 63 -0.59 0.10 11.93
CA LEU A 63 -1.69 -0.44 12.74
C LEU A 63 -1.68 -1.97 12.78
N ARG A 64 -1.35 -2.65 11.68
CA ARG A 64 -1.17 -4.11 11.66
C ARG A 64 0.07 -4.53 12.45
N LEU A 65 1.19 -3.82 12.32
CA LEU A 65 2.43 -4.09 13.05
C LEU A 65 2.25 -3.91 14.57
N LYS A 66 1.54 -2.86 15.01
CA LYS A 66 1.22 -2.63 16.43
C LYS A 66 0.38 -3.76 17.03
N ARG A 67 -0.55 -4.34 16.27
CA ARG A 67 -1.40 -5.46 16.70
C ARG A 67 -0.70 -6.82 16.64
N ALA A 68 0.43 -6.93 15.94
CA ALA A 68 1.11 -8.19 15.75
C ALA A 68 1.82 -8.66 17.04
N LYS A 69 1.51 -9.88 17.49
CA LYS A 69 2.15 -10.51 18.67
C LYS A 69 3.67 -10.66 18.53
N LYS A 70 4.18 -10.88 17.32
CA LYS A 70 5.60 -11.04 17.01
C LYS A 70 6.00 -10.10 15.88
N LYS A 71 6.44 -8.88 16.23
CA LYS A 71 6.77 -7.80 15.29
C LYS A 71 7.77 -8.23 14.20
N TRP A 72 8.88 -8.87 14.59
CA TRP A 72 9.90 -9.34 13.65
C TRP A 72 9.38 -10.39 12.65
N LYS A 73 8.52 -11.31 13.10
CA LYS A 73 7.90 -12.30 12.22
C LYS A 73 6.89 -11.64 11.28
N PHE A 74 6.15 -10.64 11.78
CA PHE A 74 5.22 -9.86 10.96
C PHE A 74 5.94 -9.11 9.83
N ILE A 75 7.04 -8.42 10.15
CA ILE A 75 7.86 -7.69 9.17
C ILE A 75 8.32 -8.62 8.04
N LYS A 76 8.95 -9.75 8.40
CA LYS A 76 9.43 -10.74 7.42
C LYS A 76 8.32 -11.32 6.55
N ASN A 77 7.11 -11.47 7.10
CA ASN A 77 5.98 -12.03 6.38
C ASN A 77 5.24 -11.00 5.50
N ASN A 78 5.43 -9.70 5.71
CA ASN A 78 4.73 -8.62 5.00
C ASN A 78 5.74 -7.66 4.35
N ILE A 79 6.78 -8.23 3.71
CA ILE A 79 7.81 -7.45 3.04
C ILE A 79 7.27 -6.67 1.83
N TYR A 80 6.26 -7.20 1.15
CA TYR A 80 5.61 -6.52 0.02
C TYR A 80 4.90 -5.23 0.45
N ASP A 81 4.24 -5.24 1.59
CA ASP A 81 3.61 -4.03 2.13
C ASP A 81 4.66 -2.98 2.51
N LEU A 82 5.82 -3.40 3.02
CA LEU A 82 6.96 -2.51 3.29
C LEU A 82 7.47 -1.86 2.00
N ILE A 83 7.64 -2.64 0.93
CA ILE A 83 8.08 -2.11 -0.36
C ILE A 83 7.06 -1.10 -0.91
N ALA A 84 5.77 -1.38 -0.77
CA ALA A 84 4.70 -0.50 -1.25
C ALA A 84 4.63 0.87 -0.55
N ILE A 85 5.14 0.97 0.68
CA ILE A 85 5.17 2.24 1.44
C ILE A 85 6.49 2.99 1.30
N LEU A 86 7.49 2.43 0.61
CA LEU A 86 8.74 3.15 0.38
C LEU A 86 8.50 4.30 -0.60
N PRO A 87 8.93 5.52 -0.26
CA PRO A 87 8.91 6.62 -1.21
C PRO A 87 9.98 6.35 -2.27
N PHE A 88 9.56 6.00 -3.49
CA PHE A 88 10.46 5.77 -4.62
C PHE A 88 11.28 7.02 -4.98
N SER A 89 10.84 8.21 -4.54
CA SER A 89 11.52 9.49 -4.74
C SER A 89 12.88 9.60 -4.02
N PHE A 90 13.21 8.75 -3.05
CA PHE A 90 14.43 8.91 -2.24
C PHE A 90 15.71 8.24 -2.77
N TYR A 91 15.67 7.44 -3.84
CA TYR A 91 16.81 6.56 -4.18
C TYR A 91 17.36 6.65 -5.62
N PHE A 92 16.85 7.53 -6.49
CA PHE A 92 17.32 7.57 -7.88
C PHE A 92 17.92 8.88 -8.40
N LEU A 93 18.12 9.92 -7.58
CA LEU A 93 18.91 11.10 -7.96
C LEU A 93 19.80 11.63 -6.83
N SER A 94 21.03 11.11 -6.77
CA SER A 94 22.22 11.84 -6.32
C SER A 94 23.38 11.52 -7.25
#